data_AF-A0A9E4ED08-F1
#
_entry.id   AF-A0A9E4ED08-F1
#
_cell.length_a   1.000
_cell.length_b   1.000
_cell.length_c   1.000
_cell.angle_alpha   90.00
_cell.angle_beta   90.00
_cell.angle_gamma   90.00
#
_symmetry.space_group_name_H-M   'P 1'
#
loop_
_entity.id
_entity.type
_entity.pdbx_description
1 polymer ?
#
loop_
_entity_poly.entity_id
_entity_poly.type
_entity_poly.pdbx_seq_one_letter_code
_entity_poly.pdbx_strand_id
1 'polypeptide(L)'
;MAITYDFIVYSSRTSTSEWILGMKAVHGEVPLDIVIPDEYATSDPENPEVVGVLTTEGMERESTDGLELYRYLRQLNPKKNNSFGYNEVVIRNIHARLSALKVNEEIRVQVTYSERRETYTQFSYHIKLIGIFGGADASELVNQTDEIATPFSPEKTPPLQEQINFTNSGQPVYKTTNTLEKLISFTQNLQKELTQARREIADMSDKIRQLEEEQKQIEDERRRFSETQNLIGEIFDRLNRLERFDSRIQGLEEDRYQLHNLQQTLRKFLSALHQQVRISLQEYTDTPEDELDERS
;
A
#
# COMPACT_ATOMS: atom_id res chain seq x y z
N MET A 1 10.87 -2.95 7.69
CA MET A 1 11.86 -2.43 6.72
C MET A 1 11.40 -2.89 5.35
N ALA A 2 11.17 -1.96 4.42
CA ALA A 2 10.76 -2.27 3.06
C ALA A 2 11.99 -2.22 2.17
N ILE A 3 12.25 -3.28 1.40
CA ILE A 3 13.34 -3.32 0.42
C ILE A 3 12.73 -2.90 -0.91
N THR A 4 13.41 -2.02 -1.63
CA THR A 4 12.96 -1.55 -2.95
C THR A 4 14.16 -1.41 -3.87
N TYR A 5 14.10 -2.07 -5.03
CA TYR A 5 15.14 -2.02 -6.05
C TYR A 5 14.54 -1.63 -7.39
N ASP A 6 15.21 -0.74 -8.10
CA ASP A 6 14.80 -0.25 -9.41
C ASP A 6 15.85 -0.59 -10.46
N PHE A 7 15.42 -1.24 -11.54
CA PHE A 7 16.27 -1.53 -12.68
C PHE A 7 15.52 -1.30 -14.00
N ILE A 8 16.26 -1.03 -15.06
CA ILE A 8 15.74 -0.84 -16.41
C ILE A 8 16.13 -2.06 -17.24
N VAL A 9 15.17 -2.59 -17.97
CA VAL A 9 15.37 -3.60 -18.99
C VAL A 9 15.03 -2.98 -20.34
N TYR A 10 15.91 -3.16 -21.30
CA TYR A 10 15.73 -2.63 -22.64
C TYR A 10 15.96 -3.70 -23.69
N SER A 11 15.23 -3.57 -24.80
CA SER A 11 15.44 -4.39 -25.98
C SER A 11 15.58 -3.48 -27.19
N SER A 12 16.71 -3.57 -27.88
CA SER A 12 16.96 -2.84 -29.12
C SER A 12 17.02 -3.81 -30.30
N ARG A 13 16.48 -3.38 -31.44
CA ARG A 13 16.53 -4.15 -32.68
C ARG A 13 17.66 -3.63 -33.55
N THR A 14 18.78 -4.35 -33.60
CA THR A 14 19.97 -3.95 -34.37
C THR A 14 19.88 -4.34 -35.84
N SER A 15 19.23 -5.46 -36.14
CA SER A 15 19.01 -5.91 -37.52
C SER A 15 17.64 -6.55 -37.71
N THR A 16 17.38 -7.12 -38.89
CA THR A 16 16.08 -7.77 -39.16
C THR A 16 15.86 -9.00 -38.27
N SER A 17 16.92 -9.66 -37.82
CA SER A 17 16.92 -10.88 -37.00
C SER A 17 17.70 -10.78 -35.68
N GLU A 18 18.51 -9.74 -35.48
CA GLU A 18 19.30 -9.57 -34.25
C GLU A 18 18.68 -8.52 -33.33
N TRP A 19 18.73 -8.84 -32.05
CA TRP A 19 18.20 -8.06 -30.95
C TRP A 19 19.26 -7.97 -29.87
N ILE A 20 19.32 -6.87 -29.15
CA ILE A 20 20.11 -6.75 -27.93
C ILE A 20 19.11 -6.63 -26.78
N LEU A 21 19.27 -7.49 -25.77
CA LEU A 21 18.57 -7.39 -24.50
C LEU A 21 19.58 -6.90 -23.46
N GLY A 22 19.28 -5.77 -22.83
CA GLY A 22 20.13 -5.21 -21.79
C GLY A 22 19.37 -4.89 -20.53
N MET A 23 20.11 -4.84 -19.42
CA MET A 23 19.59 -4.61 -18.08
C MET A 23 20.54 -3.71 -17.33
N LYS A 24 20.05 -2.73 -16.57
CA LYS A 24 20.90 -1.86 -15.75
C LYS A 24 20.18 -1.42 -14.49
N ALA A 25 20.90 -1.35 -13.37
CA ALA A 25 20.34 -0.77 -12.15
C ALA A 25 20.11 0.74 -12.33
N VAL A 26 19.00 1.27 -11.83
CA VAL A 26 18.76 2.72 -11.81
C VAL A 26 19.59 3.36 -10.71
N HIS A 27 19.63 2.74 -9.53
CA HIS A 27 20.38 3.20 -8.38
C HIS A 27 21.01 2.02 -7.66
N GLY A 28 22.29 2.16 -7.30
CA GLY A 28 23.00 1.20 -6.47
C GLY A 28 23.17 -0.17 -7.12
N GLU A 29 23.26 -1.16 -6.25
CA GLU A 29 23.56 -2.55 -6.56
C GLU A 29 22.28 -3.39 -6.38
N VAL A 30 21.78 -4.01 -7.45
CA VAL A 30 20.58 -4.85 -7.40
C VAL A 30 20.98 -6.32 -7.44
N PRO A 31 20.62 -7.12 -6.42
CA PRO A 31 20.89 -8.56 -6.41
C PRO A 31 20.36 -9.29 -7.67
N LEU A 32 21.17 -10.17 -8.29
CA LEU A 32 20.80 -10.85 -9.54
C LEU A 32 19.65 -11.85 -9.40
N ASP A 33 19.43 -12.41 -8.21
CA ASP A 33 18.27 -13.24 -7.86
C ASP A 33 16.93 -12.50 -8.02
N ILE A 34 16.93 -11.18 -7.86
CA ILE A 34 15.76 -10.32 -8.12
C ILE A 34 15.59 -10.04 -9.62
N VAL A 35 16.70 -10.04 -10.35
CA VAL A 35 16.74 -9.71 -11.77
C VAL A 35 16.48 -10.94 -12.64
N ILE A 36 16.89 -12.14 -12.23
CA ILE A 36 16.75 -13.39 -12.99
C ILE A 36 15.91 -14.38 -12.18
N PRO A 37 14.64 -14.60 -12.53
CA PRO A 37 13.79 -15.53 -11.79
C PRO A 37 14.23 -17.00 -11.97
N ASP A 38 14.06 -17.80 -10.91
CA ASP A 38 14.50 -19.19 -10.70
C ASP A 38 13.97 -20.23 -11.73
N GLU A 39 14.32 -20.12 -13.00
CA GLU A 39 14.23 -21.27 -13.95
C GLU A 39 15.57 -22.01 -14.12
N TYR A 40 16.61 -21.60 -13.37
CA TYR A 40 17.87 -22.35 -13.20
C TYR A 40 18.16 -22.69 -11.74
N ALA A 41 17.13 -22.92 -10.92
CA ALA A 41 17.29 -23.68 -9.68
C ALA A 41 17.59 -25.16 -10.02
N THR A 42 18.74 -25.39 -10.66
CA THR A 42 19.39 -26.69 -10.64
C THR A 42 19.53 -27.01 -9.17
N SER A 43 18.82 -28.04 -8.74
CA SER A 43 18.84 -28.54 -7.37
C SER A 43 20.16 -29.28 -7.14
N ASP A 44 21.29 -28.61 -7.40
CA ASP A 44 22.62 -29.19 -7.27
C ASP A 44 23.18 -28.77 -5.90
N PRO A 45 23.23 -29.68 -4.92
CA PRO A 45 23.62 -29.37 -3.55
C PRO A 45 25.11 -29.02 -3.37
N GLU A 46 25.92 -29.09 -4.45
CA GLU A 46 27.35 -28.77 -4.43
C GLU A 46 27.70 -27.39 -4.99
N ASN A 47 26.75 -26.64 -5.58
CA ASN A 47 27.04 -25.32 -6.14
C ASN A 47 25.86 -24.35 -6.00
N PRO A 48 25.61 -23.81 -4.79
CA PRO A 48 24.55 -22.85 -4.58
C PRO A 48 24.98 -21.45 -5.05
N GLU A 49 23.98 -20.71 -5.50
CA GLU A 49 23.92 -19.26 -5.71
C GLU A 49 24.53 -18.70 -7.00
N VAL A 50 23.64 -18.15 -7.82
CA VAL A 50 23.95 -17.06 -8.76
C VAL A 50 24.37 -15.85 -7.90
N VAL A 51 25.63 -15.84 -7.43
CA VAL A 51 26.19 -14.71 -6.69
C VAL A 51 26.67 -13.68 -7.71
N GLY A 52 25.88 -12.62 -7.85
CA GLY A 52 26.31 -11.43 -8.58
C GLY A 52 25.30 -10.31 -8.42
N VAL A 53 25.70 -9.12 -8.85
CA VAL A 53 24.97 -7.88 -8.61
C VAL A 53 24.86 -7.15 -9.94
N LEU A 54 23.66 -6.69 -10.27
CA LEU A 54 23.42 -5.76 -11.35
C LEU A 54 23.85 -4.36 -10.90
N THR A 55 24.83 -3.80 -11.60
CA THR A 55 25.36 -2.45 -11.35
C THR A 55 24.77 -1.45 -12.35
N THR A 56 25.19 -0.19 -12.23
CA THR A 56 24.78 0.91 -13.12
C THR A 56 25.36 0.82 -14.53
N GLU A 57 26.46 0.08 -14.73
CA GLU A 57 27.03 -0.20 -16.07
C GLU A 57 26.17 -1.20 -16.86
N GLY A 58 25.40 -2.04 -16.16
CA GLY A 58 24.46 -2.97 -16.76
C GLY A 58 25.08 -4.21 -17.40
N MET A 59 24.22 -5.12 -17.82
CA MET A 59 24.57 -6.32 -18.59
C MET A 59 23.82 -6.27 -19.91
N GLU A 60 24.52 -6.55 -21.00
CA GLU A 60 23.95 -6.65 -22.35
C GLU A 60 24.18 -8.04 -22.92
N ARG A 61 23.18 -8.56 -23.64
CA ARG A 61 23.24 -9.85 -24.31
C ARG A 61 22.61 -9.73 -25.69
N GLU A 62 23.31 -10.25 -26.69
CA GLU A 62 22.78 -10.43 -28.02
C GLU A 62 21.81 -11.63 -28.06
N SER A 63 20.68 -11.43 -28.75
CA SER A 63 19.60 -12.39 -28.89
C SER A 63 19.12 -12.46 -30.33
N THR A 64 18.72 -13.67 -30.73
CA THR A 64 18.04 -13.92 -32.00
C THR A 64 16.52 -13.90 -31.85
N ASP A 65 15.98 -13.79 -30.64
CA ASP A 65 14.55 -13.84 -30.34
C ASP A 65 14.03 -12.46 -29.90
N GLY A 66 13.28 -11.80 -30.80
CA GLY A 66 12.66 -10.50 -30.52
C GLY A 66 11.55 -10.52 -29.46
N LEU A 67 11.17 -11.70 -28.96
CA LEU A 67 10.18 -11.87 -27.89
C LEU A 67 10.84 -12.25 -26.55
N GLU A 68 12.17 -12.26 -26.45
CA GLU A 68 12.87 -12.61 -25.20
C GLU A 68 12.50 -11.64 -24.06
N LEU A 69 12.46 -10.33 -24.33
CA LEU A 69 12.00 -9.33 -23.35
C LEU A 69 10.58 -9.63 -22.84
N TYR A 70 9.68 -10.02 -23.73
CA TYR A 70 8.30 -10.35 -23.36
C TYR A 70 8.24 -11.58 -22.42
N ARG A 71 9.00 -12.64 -22.73
CA ARG A 71 9.07 -13.84 -21.89
C ARG A 71 9.70 -13.54 -20.53
N TYR A 72 10.74 -12.73 -20.52
CA TYR A 72 11.39 -12.27 -19.30
C TYR A 72 10.40 -11.53 -18.37
N LEU A 73 9.67 -10.54 -18.89
CA LEU A 73 8.70 -9.79 -18.09
C LEU A 73 7.53 -10.67 -17.61
N ARG A 74 7.18 -11.72 -18.37
CA ARG A 74 6.19 -12.72 -17.95
C ARG A 74 6.67 -13.55 -16.76
N GLN A 75 7.95 -13.93 -16.75
CA GLN A 75 8.54 -14.68 -15.63
C GLN A 75 8.56 -13.84 -14.35
N LEU A 76 8.85 -12.53 -14.47
CA LEU A 76 8.78 -11.59 -13.33
C LEU A 76 7.36 -11.32 -12.81
N ASN A 77 6.30 -11.65 -13.58
CA ASN A 77 4.91 -11.37 -13.21
C ASN A 77 4.10 -12.66 -12.93
N PRO A 78 4.41 -13.43 -11.89
CA PRO A 78 3.60 -14.60 -11.53
C PRO A 78 2.21 -14.17 -11.04
N LYS A 79 1.20 -15.05 -11.18
CA LYS A 79 -0.18 -14.80 -10.71
C LYS A 79 -0.30 -14.47 -9.20
N LYS A 80 0.73 -14.80 -8.43
CA LYS A 80 0.83 -14.52 -6.98
C LYS A 80 1.24 -13.07 -6.69
N ASN A 81 1.69 -12.30 -7.69
CA ASN A 81 2.08 -10.91 -7.56
C ASN A 81 0.84 -10.02 -7.39
N ASN A 82 0.84 -9.13 -6.40
CA ASN A 82 -0.24 -8.18 -6.12
C ASN A 82 -0.55 -7.23 -7.30
N SER A 83 0.44 -6.98 -8.16
CA SER A 83 0.31 -6.09 -9.32
C SER A 83 0.02 -6.83 -10.63
N PHE A 84 -0.29 -8.13 -10.57
CA PHE A 84 -0.50 -8.99 -11.73
C PHE A 84 -1.42 -8.35 -12.78
N GLY A 85 -2.60 -7.87 -12.40
CA GLY A 85 -3.57 -7.29 -13.33
C GLY A 85 -3.06 -6.05 -14.08
N TYR A 86 -2.37 -5.14 -13.40
CA TYR A 86 -1.76 -3.96 -14.03
C TYR A 86 -0.61 -4.36 -14.95
N ASN A 87 0.31 -5.19 -14.45
CA ASN A 87 1.46 -5.65 -15.20
C ASN A 87 1.06 -6.43 -16.46
N GLU A 88 -0.03 -7.22 -16.42
CA GLU A 88 -0.54 -7.94 -17.59
C GLU A 88 -0.89 -7.00 -18.75
N VAL A 89 -1.54 -5.87 -18.44
CA VAL A 89 -1.89 -4.87 -19.46
C VAL A 89 -0.63 -4.23 -20.04
N VAL A 90 0.34 -3.91 -19.19
CA VAL A 90 1.62 -3.31 -19.60
C VAL A 90 2.44 -4.29 -20.45
N ILE A 91 2.60 -5.54 -20.01
CA ILE A 91 3.32 -6.60 -20.73
C ILE A 91 2.68 -6.86 -22.10
N ARG A 92 1.34 -6.86 -22.19
CA ARG A 92 0.63 -7.01 -23.47
C ARG A 92 0.88 -5.82 -24.40
N ASN A 93 0.93 -4.60 -23.86
CA ASN A 93 1.27 -3.40 -24.63
C ASN A 93 2.71 -3.46 -25.14
N ILE A 94 3.66 -3.87 -24.28
CA ILE A 94 5.07 -4.10 -24.64
C ILE A 94 5.18 -5.13 -25.77
N HIS A 95 4.45 -6.25 -25.69
CA HIS A 95 4.43 -7.26 -26.76
C HIS A 95 4.00 -6.68 -28.11
N ALA A 96 2.91 -5.90 -28.14
CA ALA A 96 2.45 -5.26 -29.38
C ALA A 96 3.51 -4.30 -29.94
N ARG A 97 4.18 -3.54 -29.08
CA ARG A 97 5.23 -2.59 -29.47
C ARG A 97 6.53 -3.26 -29.93
N LEU A 98 6.94 -4.35 -29.28
CA LEU A 98 8.09 -5.16 -29.70
C LEU A 98 7.91 -5.69 -31.13
N SER A 99 6.71 -6.18 -31.44
CA SER A 99 6.41 -6.67 -32.80
C SER A 99 6.41 -5.57 -33.87
N ALA A 100 6.17 -4.31 -33.47
CA ALA A 100 6.11 -3.14 -34.34
C ALA A 100 7.44 -2.33 -34.38
N LEU A 101 8.46 -2.77 -33.64
CA LEU A 101 9.73 -2.06 -33.46
C LEU A 101 10.54 -2.03 -34.76
N LYS A 102 10.98 -0.84 -35.18
CA LYS A 102 11.85 -0.68 -36.37
C LYS A 102 13.30 -0.98 -36.02
N VAL A 103 14.12 -1.15 -37.05
CA VAL A 103 15.57 -1.29 -36.89
C VAL A 103 16.14 0.01 -36.31
N ASN A 104 17.03 -0.10 -35.33
CA ASN A 104 17.62 0.98 -34.53
C ASN A 104 16.65 1.70 -33.58
N GLU A 105 15.52 1.06 -33.26
CA GLU A 105 14.66 1.47 -32.15
C GLU A 105 14.90 0.55 -30.94
N GLU A 106 14.80 1.14 -29.74
CA GLU A 106 14.97 0.50 -28.44
C GLU A 106 13.72 0.72 -27.60
N ILE A 107 13.14 -0.34 -27.05
CA ILE A 107 12.09 -0.24 -26.04
C ILE A 107 12.71 -0.32 -24.66
N ARG A 108 12.30 0.57 -23.75
CA ARG A 108 12.78 0.59 -22.35
C ARG A 108 11.65 0.36 -21.36
N VAL A 109 11.92 -0.48 -20.37
CA VAL A 109 10.97 -0.89 -19.34
C VAL A 109 11.63 -0.71 -17.98
N GLN A 110 10.98 0.02 -17.08
CA GLN A 110 11.38 0.11 -15.68
C GLN A 110 10.71 -1.00 -14.89
N VAL A 111 11.48 -1.71 -14.08
CA VAL A 111 11.00 -2.74 -13.16
C VAL A 111 11.38 -2.31 -11.74
N THR A 112 10.37 -2.21 -10.89
CA THR A 112 10.52 -1.91 -9.46
C THR A 112 10.16 -3.15 -8.65
N TYR A 113 11.14 -3.72 -7.96
CA TYR A 113 10.92 -4.76 -6.97
C TYR A 113 10.63 -4.14 -5.60
N SER A 114 9.61 -4.63 -4.91
CA SER A 114 9.33 -4.23 -3.53
C SER A 114 9.01 -5.41 -2.63
N GLU A 115 9.66 -5.48 -1.46
CA GLU A 115 9.43 -6.52 -0.46
C GLU A 115 9.07 -5.88 0.89
N ARG A 116 7.97 -6.35 1.51
CA ARG A 116 7.55 -5.95 2.85
C ARG A 116 7.60 -7.15 3.79
N ARG A 117 8.33 -7.02 4.91
CA ARG A 117 8.36 -8.03 6.00
C ARG A 117 7.07 -8.03 6.83
N GLU A 118 5.92 -8.28 6.21
CA GLU A 118 4.65 -8.52 6.90
C GLU A 118 4.04 -9.86 6.50
N THR A 119 3.25 -10.42 7.41
CA THR A 119 2.92 -11.85 7.57
C THR A 119 2.25 -12.53 6.37
N TYR A 120 1.91 -11.80 5.29
CA TYR A 120 1.17 -12.34 4.14
C TYR A 120 1.53 -11.76 2.75
N THR A 121 2.58 -10.95 2.59
CA THR A 121 2.97 -10.42 1.27
C THR A 121 4.44 -10.70 0.92
N GLN A 122 4.64 -11.83 0.23
CA GLN A 122 5.90 -12.21 -0.41
C GLN A 122 6.07 -11.41 -1.70
N PHE A 123 6.78 -10.27 -1.64
CA PHE A 123 7.29 -9.45 -2.75
C PHE A 123 6.34 -9.05 -3.90
N SER A 124 6.69 -7.99 -4.63
CA SER A 124 5.99 -7.60 -5.86
C SER A 124 6.94 -6.92 -6.84
N TYR A 125 6.73 -7.21 -8.13
CA TYR A 125 7.37 -6.51 -9.24
C TYR A 125 6.36 -5.56 -9.86
N HIS A 126 6.67 -4.27 -9.99
CA HIS A 126 5.89 -3.30 -10.73
C HIS A 126 6.58 -2.99 -12.06
N ILE A 127 5.88 -3.20 -13.17
CA ILE A 127 6.45 -3.07 -14.52
C ILE A 127 5.85 -1.84 -15.19
N LYS A 128 6.72 -0.90 -15.60
CA LYS A 128 6.32 0.34 -16.28
C LYS A 128 7.06 0.47 -17.60
N LEU A 129 6.32 0.65 -18.69
CA LEU A 129 6.90 1.00 -19.98
C LEU A 129 7.36 2.47 -19.95
N ILE A 130 8.64 2.72 -20.21
CA ILE A 130 9.20 4.08 -20.28
C ILE A 130 8.91 4.67 -21.66
N GLY A 131 9.21 3.93 -22.73
CA GLY A 131 9.05 4.44 -24.09
C GLY A 131 9.78 3.62 -25.15
N ILE A 132 9.69 4.08 -26.40
CA ILE A 132 10.47 3.62 -27.54
C ILE A 132 11.39 4.75 -27.93
N PHE A 133 12.68 4.48 -28.07
CA PHE A 133 13.74 5.45 -28.34
C PHE A 133 14.42 5.08 -29.66
N GLY A 134 14.61 6.06 -30.55
CA GLY A 134 15.43 5.89 -31.75
C GLY A 134 16.90 6.15 -31.42
N GLY A 135 17.82 5.51 -32.16
CA GLY A 135 19.26 5.41 -31.87
C GLY A 135 20.10 6.67 -31.53
N ALA A 136 19.53 7.88 -31.46
CA ALA A 136 20.19 9.07 -30.89
C ALA A 136 19.69 9.42 -29.47
N ASP A 137 18.44 9.10 -29.12
CA ASP A 137 17.81 9.48 -27.85
C ASP A 137 18.08 8.47 -26.71
N ALA A 138 18.74 7.35 -27.03
CA ALA A 138 19.02 6.28 -26.08
C ALA A 138 20.02 6.71 -24.98
N SER A 139 21.00 7.57 -25.26
CA SER A 139 22.03 7.91 -24.26
C SER A 139 21.67 9.07 -23.32
N GLU A 140 20.70 9.93 -23.65
CA GLU A 140 20.60 11.24 -22.96
C GLU A 140 19.52 11.35 -21.88
N LEU A 141 18.58 10.41 -21.75
CA LEU A 141 17.43 10.57 -20.84
C LEU A 141 17.57 10.00 -19.42
N VAL A 142 18.71 9.40 -19.04
CA VAL A 142 18.85 8.82 -17.69
C VAL A 142 19.03 9.88 -16.59
N ASN A 143 19.30 11.14 -16.95
CA ASN A 143 19.58 12.22 -15.99
C ASN A 143 18.43 13.22 -15.72
N GLN A 144 17.22 13.01 -16.26
CA GLN A 144 16.10 13.92 -15.95
C GLN A 144 15.15 13.31 -14.93
N THR A 145 15.47 13.58 -13.67
CA THR A 145 14.60 13.48 -12.51
C THR A 145 13.51 14.55 -12.60
N ASP A 146 12.27 14.13 -12.31
CA ASP A 146 11.09 14.92 -11.89
C ASP A 146 11.11 16.45 -12.14
N GLU A 147 10.36 16.89 -13.15
CA GLU A 147 9.61 18.14 -13.05
C GLU A 147 8.12 17.89 -13.33
N ILE A 148 7.34 18.10 -12.27
CA ILE A 148 5.88 18.12 -12.27
C ILE A 148 5.44 19.28 -13.17
N ALA A 149 4.98 18.96 -14.38
CA ALA A 149 4.35 19.94 -15.26
C ALA A 149 2.98 20.34 -14.71
N THR A 150 2.93 21.52 -14.10
CA THR A 150 1.68 22.28 -13.86
C THR A 150 0.91 22.48 -15.18
N PRO A 151 -0.43 22.44 -15.17
CA PRO A 151 -1.25 22.57 -16.37
C PRO A 151 -1.21 24.01 -16.90
N PHE A 152 -0.81 24.15 -18.17
CA PHE A 152 -0.76 25.41 -18.89
C PHE A 152 -2.17 25.94 -19.17
N SER A 153 -2.37 27.22 -18.85
CA SER A 153 -3.56 28.02 -19.14
C SER A 153 -3.77 28.20 -20.66
N PRO A 154 -5.01 28.27 -21.19
CA PRO A 154 -5.26 28.46 -22.61
C PRO A 154 -5.42 29.95 -22.95
N GLU A 155 -4.56 30.51 -23.80
CA GLU A 155 -4.93 31.75 -24.50
C GLU A 155 -4.29 31.88 -25.90
N LYS A 156 -5.18 32.28 -26.83
CA LYS A 156 -4.96 32.90 -28.14
C LYS A 156 -4.47 32.05 -29.32
N THR A 157 -5.48 31.61 -30.07
CA THR A 157 -5.53 31.61 -31.54
C THR A 157 -4.79 32.80 -32.18
N PRO A 158 -4.04 32.54 -33.26
CA PRO A 158 -3.95 33.47 -34.39
C PRO A 158 -4.50 32.83 -35.69
N PRO A 159 -5.20 33.59 -36.55
CA PRO A 159 -5.63 33.12 -37.86
C PRO A 159 -4.51 33.36 -38.89
N LEU A 160 -4.21 32.36 -39.71
CA LEU A 160 -3.41 32.52 -40.92
C LEU A 160 -4.31 32.24 -42.12
N GLN A 161 -4.88 33.32 -42.67
CA GLN A 161 -5.24 33.39 -44.08
C GLN A 161 -3.96 33.68 -44.85
N GLU A 162 -3.57 32.82 -45.78
CA GLU A 162 -2.83 33.23 -46.96
C GLU A 162 -3.25 32.35 -48.14
N GLN A 163 -3.78 33.01 -49.17
CA GLN A 163 -4.17 32.45 -50.44
C GLN A 163 -2.93 31.94 -51.18
N ILE A 164 -2.90 30.65 -51.51
CA ILE A 164 -1.95 30.14 -52.49
C ILE A 164 -2.68 30.00 -53.83
N ASN A 165 -2.52 31.02 -54.67
CA ASN A 165 -2.84 30.94 -56.09
C ASN A 165 -1.81 30.04 -56.78
N PHE A 166 -2.27 28.98 -57.47
CA PHE A 166 -1.48 28.29 -58.48
C PHE A 166 -2.20 28.36 -59.83
N THR A 167 -1.61 29.10 -60.76
CA THR A 167 -1.88 29.01 -62.20
C THR A 167 -0.71 28.30 -62.90
N ASN A 168 -1.07 27.55 -63.95
CA ASN A 168 -0.25 26.78 -64.91
C ASN A 168 0.24 25.41 -64.41
N SER A 169 0.20 24.32 -65.18
CA SER A 169 -0.23 24.08 -66.57
C SER A 169 -0.17 22.57 -66.82
N GLY A 170 -1.17 22.01 -67.51
CA GLY A 170 -1.14 20.77 -68.29
C GLY A 170 -0.41 19.53 -67.76
N GLN A 171 -1.15 18.61 -67.12
CA GLN A 171 -0.97 17.14 -67.20
C GLN A 171 -2.16 16.41 -66.52
N PRO A 172 -2.36 15.09 -66.74
CA PRO A 172 -3.68 14.53 -67.05
C PRO A 172 -4.57 14.33 -65.81
N VAL A 173 -5.84 14.70 -65.97
CA VAL A 173 -6.93 14.45 -65.01
C VAL A 173 -7.28 12.96 -65.03
N TYR A 174 -6.52 12.14 -64.32
CA TYR A 174 -6.91 10.76 -64.03
C TYR A 174 -6.66 10.45 -62.54
N LYS A 175 -7.74 10.11 -61.82
CA LYS A 175 -7.82 9.52 -60.45
C LYS A 175 -7.70 10.42 -59.20
N THR A 176 -7.67 11.74 -59.28
CA THR A 176 -7.56 12.58 -58.07
C THR A 176 -8.84 12.66 -57.22
N THR A 177 -10.03 12.58 -57.84
CA THR A 177 -11.32 12.68 -57.13
C THR A 177 -11.57 11.53 -56.15
N ASN A 178 -11.20 10.29 -56.49
CA ASN A 178 -11.40 9.13 -55.62
C ASN A 178 -10.50 9.18 -54.37
N THR A 179 -9.28 9.70 -54.49
CA THR A 179 -8.36 9.92 -53.35
C THR A 179 -8.78 11.10 -52.47
N LEU A 180 -9.31 12.18 -53.06
CA LEU A 180 -9.80 13.33 -52.30
C LEU A 180 -11.07 13.00 -51.51
N GLU A 181 -12.02 12.27 -52.10
CA GLU A 181 -13.21 11.78 -51.40
C GLU A 181 -12.85 10.82 -50.26
N LYS A 182 -11.86 9.96 -50.47
CA LYS A 182 -11.30 9.09 -49.42
C LYS A 182 -10.63 9.88 -48.30
N LEU A 183 -9.88 10.94 -48.64
CA LEU A 183 -9.28 11.81 -47.62
C LEU A 183 -10.36 12.56 -46.83
N ILE A 184 -11.37 13.11 -47.51
CA ILE A 184 -12.47 13.84 -46.88
C ILE A 184 -13.24 12.94 -45.93
N SER A 185 -13.62 11.74 -46.38
CA SER A 185 -14.32 10.75 -45.54
C SER A 185 -13.46 10.25 -44.37
N PHE A 186 -12.16 10.05 -44.57
CA PHE A 186 -11.22 9.74 -43.48
C PHE A 186 -11.13 10.87 -42.46
N THR A 187 -11.01 12.12 -42.90
CA THR A 187 -10.99 13.28 -41.99
C THR A 187 -12.30 13.47 -41.24
N GLN A 188 -13.45 13.20 -41.88
CA GLN A 188 -14.76 13.26 -41.23
C GLN A 188 -14.92 12.14 -40.18
N ASN A 189 -14.42 10.94 -40.46
CA ASN A 189 -14.44 9.84 -39.50
C ASN A 189 -13.52 10.13 -38.31
N LEU A 190 -12.30 10.63 -38.54
CA LEU A 190 -11.41 11.08 -37.47
C LEU A 190 -12.04 12.18 -36.61
N GLN A 191 -12.74 13.12 -37.23
CA GLN A 191 -13.42 14.19 -36.49
C GLN A 191 -14.55 13.64 -35.62
N LYS A 192 -15.32 12.65 -36.13
CA LYS A 192 -16.33 11.93 -35.35
C LYS A 192 -15.70 11.14 -34.19
N GLU A 193 -14.64 10.39 -34.44
CA GLU A 193 -13.92 9.65 -33.41
C GLU A 193 -13.36 10.57 -32.33
N LEU A 194 -12.79 11.72 -32.70
CA LEU A 194 -12.29 12.71 -31.75
C LEU A 194 -13.44 13.29 -30.91
N THR A 195 -14.58 13.61 -31.52
CA THR A 195 -15.76 14.08 -30.75
C THR A 195 -16.30 13.01 -29.82
N GLN A 196 -16.27 11.74 -30.22
CA GLN A 196 -16.70 10.61 -29.41
C GLN A 196 -15.74 10.39 -28.24
N ALA A 197 -14.44 10.33 -28.49
CA ALA A 197 -13.40 10.22 -27.47
C ALA A 197 -13.49 11.38 -26.46
N ARG A 198 -13.79 12.60 -26.92
CA ARG A 198 -13.98 13.75 -26.01
C ARG A 198 -15.18 13.58 -25.08
N ARG A 199 -16.29 12.99 -25.56
CA ARG A 199 -17.44 12.67 -24.70
C ARG A 199 -17.10 11.57 -23.71
N GLU A 200 -16.44 10.51 -24.17
CA GLU A 200 -16.03 9.40 -23.30
C GLU A 200 -15.06 9.85 -22.20
N ILE A 201 -14.14 10.76 -22.51
CA ILE A 201 -13.25 11.37 -21.52
C ILE A 201 -14.05 12.23 -20.52
N ALA A 202 -15.06 12.97 -20.98
CA ALA A 202 -15.92 13.74 -20.08
C ALA A 202 -16.73 12.83 -19.14
N ASP A 203 -17.35 11.78 -19.68
CA ASP A 203 -18.10 10.79 -18.89
C ASP A 203 -17.19 10.07 -17.88
N MET A 204 -15.96 9.74 -18.28
CA MET A 204 -14.97 9.14 -17.39
C MET A 204 -14.53 10.11 -16.30
N SER A 205 -14.34 11.39 -16.64
CA SER A 205 -14.02 12.44 -15.66
C SER A 205 -15.15 12.61 -14.64
N ASP A 206 -16.41 12.60 -15.07
CA ASP A 206 -17.56 12.70 -14.16
C ASP A 206 -17.64 11.48 -13.25
N LYS A 207 -17.36 10.28 -13.77
CA LYS A 207 -17.30 9.05 -12.97
C LYS A 207 -16.16 9.05 -11.96
N ILE A 208 -14.99 9.57 -12.33
CA ILE A 208 -13.87 9.75 -11.40
C ILE A 208 -14.28 10.71 -10.27
N ARG A 209 -14.93 11.82 -10.59
CA ARG A 209 -15.40 12.77 -9.57
C ARG A 209 -16.39 12.14 -8.60
N GLN A 210 -17.32 11.31 -9.10
CA GLN A 210 -18.25 10.57 -8.25
C GLN A 210 -17.51 9.61 -7.31
N LEU A 211 -16.52 8.88 -7.82
CA LEU A 211 -15.72 7.96 -6.99
C LEU A 211 -14.90 8.70 -5.93
N GLU A 212 -14.39 9.89 -6.24
CA GLU A 212 -13.70 10.76 -5.27
C GLU A 212 -14.66 11.25 -4.18
N GLU A 213 -15.88 11.65 -4.54
CA GLU A 213 -16.93 12.04 -3.59
C GLU A 213 -17.33 10.86 -2.69
N GLU A 214 -17.48 9.65 -3.24
CA GLU A 214 -17.74 8.42 -2.48
C GLU A 214 -16.58 8.06 -1.54
N GLN A 215 -15.33 8.13 -2.00
CA GLN A 215 -14.18 7.89 -1.13
C GLN A 215 -14.12 8.86 0.05
N LYS A 216 -14.40 10.14 -0.20
CA LYS A 216 -14.44 11.15 0.86
C LYS A 216 -15.53 10.83 1.89
N GLN A 217 -16.71 10.36 1.46
CA GLN A 217 -17.76 9.92 2.39
C GLN A 217 -17.31 8.72 3.23
N ILE A 218 -16.64 7.74 2.62
CA ILE A 218 -16.10 6.57 3.34
C ILE A 218 -15.06 6.99 4.38
N GLU A 219 -14.19 7.95 4.05
CA GLU A 219 -13.21 8.48 5.00
C GLU A 219 -13.88 9.19 6.18
N ASP A 220 -14.91 10.00 5.94
CA ASP A 220 -15.68 10.67 6.98
C ASP A 220 -16.40 9.65 7.89
N GLU A 221 -16.97 8.58 7.33
CA GLU A 221 -17.57 7.49 8.10
C GLU A 221 -16.53 6.75 8.95
N ARG A 222 -15.34 6.47 8.40
CA ARG A 222 -14.24 5.86 9.15
C ARG A 222 -13.78 6.74 10.31
N ARG A 223 -13.72 8.06 10.13
CA ARG A 223 -13.42 8.99 11.23
C ARG A 223 -14.46 8.91 12.32
N ARG A 224 -15.76 8.95 11.97
CA ARG A 224 -16.85 8.80 12.94
C ARG A 224 -16.78 7.45 13.68
N PHE A 225 -16.46 6.37 12.97
CA PHE A 225 -16.29 5.06 13.60
C PHE A 225 -15.10 5.04 14.56
N SER A 226 -13.99 5.70 14.21
CA SER A 226 -12.84 5.82 15.12
C SER A 226 -13.19 6.63 16.37
N GLU A 227 -13.97 7.70 16.24
CA GLU A 227 -14.44 8.50 17.37
C GLU A 227 -15.35 7.69 18.30
N THR A 228 -16.27 6.90 17.75
CA THR A 228 -17.12 6.02 18.57
C THR A 228 -16.33 4.91 19.25
N GLN A 229 -15.33 4.33 18.59
CA GLN A 229 -14.43 3.34 19.21
C GLN A 229 -13.65 3.95 20.38
N ASN A 230 -13.14 5.17 20.23
CA ASN A 230 -12.47 5.88 21.31
C ASN A 230 -13.41 6.13 22.49
N LEU A 231 -14.66 6.53 22.22
CA LEU A 231 -15.67 6.74 23.25
C LEU A 231 -16.04 5.42 23.97
N ILE A 232 -16.14 4.32 23.24
CA ILE A 232 -16.35 2.98 23.81
C ILE A 232 -15.18 2.60 24.72
N GLY A 233 -13.94 2.84 24.28
CA GLY A 233 -12.74 2.63 25.10
C GLY A 233 -12.77 3.43 26.40
N GLU A 234 -13.14 4.71 26.33
CA GLU A 234 -13.29 5.55 27.52
C GLU A 234 -14.39 5.03 28.47
N ILE A 235 -15.51 4.55 27.93
CA ILE A 235 -16.58 3.92 28.74
C ILE A 235 -16.06 2.66 29.44
N PHE A 236 -15.31 1.80 28.74
CA PHE A 236 -14.71 0.61 29.36
C PHE A 236 -13.72 0.98 30.47
N ASP A 237 -12.89 1.99 30.28
CA ASP A 237 -11.98 2.47 31.32
C ASP A 237 -12.75 3.00 32.55
N ARG A 238 -13.85 3.71 32.32
CA ARG A 238 -14.73 4.18 33.40
C ARG A 238 -15.40 3.01 34.13
N LEU A 239 -15.87 1.99 33.41
CA LEU A 239 -16.44 0.78 34.00
C LEU A 239 -15.41 0.01 34.84
N ASN A 240 -14.19 -0.18 34.33
CA ASN A 240 -13.10 -0.80 35.08
C ASN A 240 -12.75 -0.03 36.36
N ARG A 241 -12.84 1.31 36.34
CA ARG A 241 -12.67 2.12 37.56
C ARG A 241 -13.80 1.91 38.55
N LEU A 242 -15.05 1.81 38.08
CA LEU A 242 -16.21 1.54 38.93
C LEU A 242 -16.14 0.16 39.57
N GLU A 243 -15.71 -0.87 38.83
CA GLU A 243 -15.50 -2.21 39.37
C GLU A 243 -14.50 -2.22 40.55
N ARG A 244 -13.41 -1.44 40.45
CA ARG A 244 -12.46 -1.28 41.56
C ARG A 244 -13.09 -0.61 42.79
N PHE A 245 -14.02 0.32 42.59
CA PHE A 245 -14.75 0.92 43.71
C PHE A 245 -15.68 -0.09 44.37
N ASP A 246 -16.27 -1.00 43.60
CA ASP A 246 -17.15 -2.04 44.12
C ASP A 246 -16.39 -3.03 45.01
N SER A 247 -15.21 -3.49 44.58
CA SER A 247 -14.32 -4.32 45.43
C SER A 247 -13.93 -3.60 46.73
N ARG A 248 -13.71 -2.27 46.65
CA ARG A 248 -13.39 -1.46 47.83
C ARG A 248 -14.60 -1.32 48.78
N ILE A 249 -15.80 -1.19 48.24
CA ILE A 249 -17.04 -1.15 49.05
C ILE A 249 -17.22 -2.48 49.77
N GLN A 250 -17.04 -3.62 49.09
CA GLN A 250 -17.11 -4.94 49.70
C GLN A 250 -16.12 -5.10 50.87
N GLY A 251 -14.86 -4.66 50.70
CA GLY A 251 -13.89 -4.66 51.80
C GLY A 251 -14.31 -3.80 53.00
N LEU A 252 -14.90 -2.63 52.75
CA LEU A 252 -15.43 -1.79 53.83
C LEU A 252 -16.66 -2.41 54.52
N GLU A 253 -17.47 -3.20 53.81
CA GLU A 253 -18.57 -3.94 54.41
C GLU A 253 -18.06 -5.07 55.31
N GLU A 254 -17.04 -5.81 54.89
CA GLU A 254 -16.37 -6.81 55.72
C GLU A 254 -15.81 -6.21 57.00
N ASP A 255 -15.09 -5.07 56.91
CA ASP A 255 -14.59 -4.34 58.07
C ASP A 255 -15.72 -3.91 59.01
N ARG A 256 -16.85 -3.47 58.46
CA ARG A 256 -18.04 -3.10 59.24
C ARG A 256 -18.62 -4.31 60.00
N TYR A 257 -18.66 -5.49 59.37
CA TYR A 257 -19.09 -6.71 60.05
C TYR A 257 -18.14 -7.11 61.19
N GLN A 258 -16.81 -7.00 60.97
CA GLN A 258 -15.82 -7.28 62.00
C GLN A 258 -15.95 -6.34 63.20
N LEU A 259 -16.12 -5.03 62.95
CA LEU A 259 -16.36 -4.04 64.00
C LEU A 259 -17.63 -4.34 64.80
N HIS A 260 -18.70 -4.76 64.13
CA HIS A 260 -19.93 -5.14 64.80
C HIS A 260 -19.74 -6.35 65.73
N ASN A 261 -19.01 -7.37 65.26
CA ASN A 261 -18.70 -8.55 66.07
C ASN A 261 -17.81 -8.21 67.28
N LEU A 262 -16.81 -7.35 67.09
CA LEU A 262 -15.96 -6.84 68.17
C LEU A 262 -16.79 -6.08 69.20
N GLN A 263 -17.73 -5.24 68.76
CA GLN A 263 -18.65 -4.53 69.65
C GLN A 263 -19.52 -5.49 70.47
N GLN A 264 -20.05 -6.55 69.86
CA GLN A 264 -20.84 -7.57 70.57
C GLN A 264 -19.98 -8.32 71.59
N THR A 265 -18.75 -8.67 71.23
CA THR A 265 -17.80 -9.36 72.11
C THR A 265 -17.44 -8.50 73.31
N LEU A 266 -17.14 -7.21 73.10
CA LEU A 266 -16.88 -6.26 74.18
C LEU A 266 -18.10 -6.10 75.10
N ARG A 267 -19.31 -6.04 74.56
CA ARG A 267 -20.53 -5.98 75.38
C ARG A 267 -20.67 -7.22 76.27
N LYS A 268 -20.45 -8.42 75.72
CA LYS A 268 -20.47 -9.67 76.49
C LYS A 268 -19.40 -9.68 77.57
N PHE A 269 -18.16 -9.30 77.23
CA PHE A 269 -17.05 -9.21 78.16
C PHE A 269 -17.35 -8.23 79.31
N LEU A 270 -17.81 -7.03 79.00
CA LEU A 270 -18.18 -6.03 80.01
C LEU A 270 -19.32 -6.51 80.91
N SER A 271 -20.33 -7.19 80.36
CA SER A 271 -21.40 -7.77 81.18
C SER A 271 -20.90 -8.88 82.11
N ALA A 272 -20.00 -9.74 81.63
CA ALA A 272 -19.40 -10.81 82.42
C ALA A 272 -18.50 -10.23 83.52
N LEU A 273 -17.68 -9.22 83.20
CA LEU A 273 -16.84 -8.52 84.17
C LEU A 273 -17.70 -7.81 85.22
N HIS A 274 -18.78 -7.13 84.82
CA HIS A 274 -19.70 -6.50 85.77
C HIS A 274 -20.37 -7.54 86.68
N GLN A 275 -20.80 -8.68 86.16
CA GLN A 275 -21.31 -9.78 86.98
C GLN A 275 -20.26 -10.30 87.96
N GLN A 276 -19.01 -10.50 87.50
CA GLN A 276 -17.92 -10.96 88.34
C GLN A 276 -17.60 -9.97 89.46
N VAL A 277 -17.49 -8.67 89.15
CA VAL A 277 -17.30 -7.62 90.16
C VAL A 277 -18.44 -7.60 91.16
N ARG A 278 -19.69 -7.77 90.71
CA ARG A 278 -20.86 -7.84 91.59
C ARG A 278 -20.79 -9.05 92.53
N ILE A 279 -20.40 -10.22 92.02
CA ILE A 279 -20.23 -11.43 92.84
C ILE A 279 -19.13 -11.20 93.88
N SER A 280 -17.95 -10.71 93.48
CA SER A 280 -16.83 -10.47 94.41
C SER A 280 -17.14 -9.39 95.45
N LEU A 281 -17.90 -8.35 95.10
CA LEU A 281 -18.37 -7.36 96.07
C LEU A 281 -19.39 -7.96 97.05
N GLN A 282 -20.26 -8.84 96.58
CA GLN A 282 -21.24 -9.51 97.42
C GLN A 282 -20.58 -10.51 98.38
N GLU A 283 -19.56 -11.24 97.92
CA GLU A 283 -18.70 -12.09 98.77
C GLU A 283 -17.96 -11.29 99.85
N TYR A 284 -17.59 -10.04 99.59
CA TYR A 284 -16.95 -9.15 100.56
C TYR A 284 -17.94 -8.53 101.57
N THR A 285 -19.23 -8.44 101.22
CA THR A 285 -20.29 -7.99 102.14
C THR A 285 -20.88 -9.13 102.97
N ASP A 286 -20.76 -10.38 102.49
CA ASP A 286 -21.25 -11.59 103.17
C ASP A 286 -20.17 -12.27 104.04
N THR A 287 -18.95 -11.71 104.18
CA THR A 287 -18.02 -12.11 105.23
C THR A 287 -18.50 -11.59 106.59
N PRO A 288 -18.91 -12.47 107.53
CA PRO A 288 -19.31 -12.04 108.86
C PRO A 288 -18.07 -11.60 109.67
N GLU A 289 -18.07 -10.35 110.14
CA GLU A 289 -17.43 -10.02 111.41
C GLU A 289 -18.20 -10.77 112.50
N ASP A 290 -17.74 -11.97 112.88
CA ASP A 290 -17.88 -12.57 114.22
C ASP A 290 -17.37 -14.03 114.22
N GLU A 291 -16.04 -14.18 114.15
CA GLU A 291 -15.31 -15.29 114.77
C GLU A 291 -14.35 -14.71 115.83
N LEU A 292 -14.90 -14.15 116.91
CA LEU A 292 -14.18 -13.93 118.15
C LEU A 292 -15.16 -14.06 119.33
N ASP A 293 -15.56 -15.29 119.68
CA ASP A 293 -15.87 -15.67 121.06
C ASP A 293 -15.93 -17.20 121.23
N GLU A 294 -14.76 -17.84 121.17
CA GLU A 294 -14.51 -19.13 121.83
C GLU A 294 -13.30 -18.96 122.78
N ARG A 295 -13.51 -18.23 123.89
CA ARG A 295 -12.73 -18.36 125.13
C ARG A 295 -13.56 -17.96 126.36
N SER A 296 -14.30 -18.91 126.91
CA SER A 296 -14.46 -19.16 128.37
C SER A 296 -15.18 -20.48 128.61
#